data_AF-F0GIA5-F1
#
_entry.id   AF-F0GIA5-F1
#
_cell.length_a   1.000
_cell.length_b   1.000
_cell.length_c   1.000
_cell.angle_alpha   90.00
_cell.angle_beta   90.00
_cell.angle_gamma   90.00
#
_symmetry.space_group_name_H-M   'P 1'
#
loop_
_entity.id
_entity.type
_entity.pdbx_description
1 polymer ?
#
loop_
_entity_poly.entity_id
_entity_poly.type
_entity_poly.pdbx_seq_one_letter_code
_entity_poly.pdbx_strand_id
1 'polypeptide(L)'
;PLLGDVGETLRALRRVWPAEAAARVEGDGIERAATCRVAAQQEVNDEMRRDLALLDNVRDALPDAAIVGDSTRIVYAGNVGFAASRPRSWFNASVGFGSLGYGLPAAVGASLGDPSRPVVCIAGDGG
;
A
#
# COMPACT_ATOMS: atom_id res chain seq x y z
N PRO A 1 25.32 -7.90 -2.53
CA PRO A 1 23.85 -8.12 -2.66
C PRO A 1 23.54 -9.55 -2.21
N LEU A 2 22.46 -9.75 -1.45
CA LEU A 2 21.97 -11.10 -1.13
C LEU A 2 20.98 -11.51 -2.23
N LEU A 3 21.29 -12.59 -2.93
CA LEU A 3 20.41 -13.15 -3.96
C LEU A 3 19.63 -14.33 -3.37
N GLY A 4 18.32 -14.16 -3.20
CA GLY A 4 17.45 -15.19 -2.64
C GLY A 4 16.02 -14.69 -2.45
N ASP A 5 15.11 -15.63 -2.16
CA ASP A 5 13.74 -15.28 -1.76
C ASP A 5 13.77 -14.48 -0.45
N VAL A 6 13.00 -13.38 -0.39
CA VAL A 6 13.00 -12.49 0.77
C VAL A 6 12.45 -13.19 2.02
N GLY A 7 11.46 -14.07 1.87
CA GLY A 7 10.84 -14.79 2.99
C GLY A 7 11.79 -15.82 3.61
N GLU A 8 12.45 -16.63 2.78
CA GLU A 8 13.49 -17.57 3.21
C GLU A 8 14.67 -16.82 3.84
N THR A 9 15.12 -15.74 3.19
CA THR A 9 16.26 -14.94 3.66
C THR A 9 15.98 -14.30 5.01
N LEU A 10 14.82 -13.67 5.20
CA LEU A 10 14.44 -13.07 6.49
C LEU A 10 14.31 -14.13 7.59
N ARG A 11 13.81 -15.33 7.28
CA ARG A 11 13.76 -16.44 8.25
C ARG A 11 15.15 -16.92 8.64
N ALA A 12 16.08 -17.03 7.69
CA ALA A 12 17.47 -17.39 7.97
C ALA A 12 18.17 -16.30 8.80
N LEU A 13 18.02 -15.03 8.42
CA LEU A 13 18.58 -13.89 9.16
C LEU A 13 18.07 -13.85 10.60
N ARG A 14 16.77 -14.05 10.81
CA ARG A 14 16.17 -14.06 12.15
C ARG A 14 16.73 -15.16 13.05
N ARG A 15 17.19 -16.30 12.51
CA ARG A 15 17.82 -17.38 13.30
C ARG A 15 19.21 -17.03 13.79
N VAL A 16 19.94 -16.22 13.03
CA VAL A 16 21.33 -15.82 13.35
C VAL A 16 21.40 -14.42 13.95
N TRP A 17 20.29 -13.68 13.98
CA TRP A 17 20.22 -12.33 14.52
C TRP A 17 20.48 -12.36 16.04
N PRO A 18 21.51 -11.66 16.54
CA PRO A 18 21.81 -11.69 17.97
C PRO A 18 20.65 -11.11 18.78
N ALA A 19 20.23 -11.80 19.85
CA ALA A 19 19.18 -11.28 20.75
C ALA A 19 19.56 -9.90 21.33
N GLU A 20 20.85 -9.69 21.58
CA GLU A 20 21.43 -8.43 22.06
C GLU A 20 21.45 -7.32 21.00
N ALA A 21 21.36 -7.64 19.71
CA ALA A 21 21.35 -6.64 18.65
C ALA A 21 20.06 -5.80 18.67
N ALA A 22 18.95 -6.34 19.19
CA ALA A 22 17.74 -5.57 19.45
C ALA A 22 17.92 -4.55 20.59
N ALA A 23 18.81 -4.83 21.56
CA ALA A 23 19.15 -3.90 22.63
C ALA A 23 20.17 -2.81 22.20
N ARG A 24 20.76 -2.94 21.00
CA ARG A 24 21.71 -1.99 20.41
C ARG A 24 21.06 -0.91 19.55
N VAL A 25 19.73 -0.80 19.57
CA VAL A 25 19.04 0.31 18.89
C VAL A 25 19.17 1.57 19.76
N GLU A 26 20.40 2.05 19.92
CA GLU A 26 20.65 3.44 20.31
C GLU A 26 20.54 4.28 19.03
N GLY A 27 19.45 5.03 18.89
CA GLY A 27 19.26 5.89 17.73
C GLY A 27 17.88 6.54 17.66
N ASP A 28 17.80 7.60 16.88
CA ASP A 28 16.62 8.42 16.66
C ASP A 28 15.73 7.91 15.50
N GLY A 29 15.91 6.66 15.06
CA GLY A 29 15.28 6.16 13.81
C GLY A 29 13.75 6.24 13.81
N ILE A 30 13.12 6.02 14.95
CA ILE A 30 11.67 6.17 15.13
C ILE A 30 11.27 7.64 14.96
N GLU A 31 11.99 8.55 15.62
CA GLU A 31 11.76 9.99 15.55
C GLU A 31 11.99 10.52 14.13
N ARG A 32 13.11 10.19 13.50
CA ARG A 32 13.39 10.56 12.11
C ARG A 32 12.31 10.06 11.15
N ALA A 33 11.85 8.82 11.30
CA ALA A 33 10.78 8.28 10.47
C ALA A 33 9.44 9.00 10.72
N ALA A 34 9.16 9.38 11.97
CA ALA A 34 7.96 10.16 12.31
C ALA A 34 8.01 11.57 11.71
N THR A 35 9.14 12.28 11.88
CA THR A 35 9.39 13.61 11.29
C THR A 35 9.27 13.57 9.77
N CYS A 36 9.85 12.56 9.12
CA CYS A 36 9.73 12.39 7.67
C CYS A 36 8.28 12.19 7.21
N ARG A 37 7.48 11.38 7.91
CA ARG A 37 6.06 11.21 7.59
C ARG A 37 5.26 12.51 7.73
N VAL A 38 5.51 13.27 8.80
CA VAL A 38 4.86 14.58 9.01
C VAL A 38 5.24 15.56 7.90
N ALA A 39 6.51 15.62 7.52
CA ALA A 39 6.98 16.49 6.44
C ALA A 39 6.33 16.11 5.09
N ALA A 40 6.28 14.82 4.74
CA ALA A 40 5.65 14.34 3.52
C ALA A 40 4.14 14.70 3.45
N GLN A 41 3.44 14.71 4.59
CA GLN A 41 2.04 15.13 4.67
C GLN A 41 1.83 16.64 4.42
N GLN A 42 2.88 17.46 4.52
CA GLN A 42 2.83 18.89 4.18
C GLN A 42 3.11 19.14 2.69
N GLU A 43 3.71 18.18 1.98
CA GLU A 43 4.02 18.31 0.56
C GLU A 43 2.83 17.99 -0.36
N VAL A 44 1.80 17.31 0.16
CA VAL A 44 0.59 16.99 -0.61
C VAL A 44 -0.37 18.19 -0.66
N ASN A 45 -0.83 18.52 -1.86
CA ASN A 45 -1.82 19.57 -2.08
C ASN A 45 -3.22 19.16 -1.56
N ASP A 46 -4.15 20.11 -1.51
CA ASP A 46 -5.50 19.89 -0.97
C ASP A 46 -6.31 18.85 -1.74
N GLU A 47 -6.09 18.73 -3.05
CA GLU A 47 -6.76 17.73 -3.89
C GLU A 47 -6.31 16.31 -3.54
N MET A 48 -5.01 16.08 -3.47
CA MET A 48 -4.44 14.80 -3.06
C MET A 48 -4.82 14.45 -1.62
N ARG A 49 -4.88 15.46 -0.73
CA ARG A 49 -5.32 15.26 0.66
C ARG A 49 -6.76 14.75 0.72
N ARG A 50 -7.66 15.27 -0.12
CA ARG A 50 -9.05 14.77 -0.21
C ARG A 50 -9.11 13.35 -0.76
N ASP A 51 -8.29 13.02 -1.76
CA ASP A 51 -8.24 11.67 -2.34
C ASP A 51 -7.72 10.64 -1.34
N LEU A 52 -6.66 10.98 -0.61
CA LEU A 52 -6.12 10.14 0.45
C LEU A 52 -7.16 9.93 1.56
N ALA A 53 -7.86 10.99 1.96
CA ALA A 53 -8.93 10.88 2.94
C ALA A 53 -10.08 9.97 2.46
N LEU A 54 -10.41 9.97 1.17
CA LEU A 54 -11.38 9.03 0.61
C LEU A 54 -10.88 7.59 0.72
N LEU A 55 -9.63 7.32 0.35
CA LEU A 55 -9.03 5.98 0.47
C LEU A 55 -8.95 5.51 1.93
N ASP A 56 -8.59 6.40 2.85
CA ASP A 56 -8.56 6.14 4.28
C ASP A 56 -9.96 5.81 4.81
N ASN A 57 -10.99 6.57 4.42
CA ASN A 57 -12.37 6.27 4.79
C ASN A 57 -12.84 4.90 4.28
N VAL A 58 -12.46 4.51 3.06
CA VAL A 58 -12.77 3.17 2.52
C VAL A 58 -12.07 2.09 3.33
N ARG A 59 -10.78 2.26 3.64
CA ARG A 59 -10.02 1.33 4.49
C ARG A 59 -10.66 1.21 5.86
N ASP A 60 -11.02 2.31 6.49
CA ASP A 60 -11.50 2.33 7.87
C ASP A 60 -12.93 1.75 7.97
N ALA A 61 -13.76 1.96 6.95
CA ALA A 61 -15.08 1.34 6.85
C ALA A 61 -15.05 -0.14 6.43
N LEU A 62 -14.07 -0.53 5.59
CA LEU A 62 -13.91 -1.88 5.05
C LEU A 62 -12.46 -2.36 5.23
N PRO A 63 -12.03 -2.68 6.47
CA PRO A 63 -10.61 -2.97 6.78
C PRO A 63 -10.06 -4.20 6.05
N ASP A 64 -10.94 -5.08 5.60
CA ASP A 64 -10.59 -6.30 4.87
C ASP A 64 -10.69 -6.19 3.35
N ALA A 65 -11.13 -5.04 2.83
CA ALA A 65 -11.31 -4.86 1.41
C ALA A 65 -9.98 -5.00 0.64
N ALA A 66 -10.06 -5.60 -0.55
CA ALA A 66 -9.09 -5.35 -1.59
C ALA A 66 -9.53 -4.11 -2.38
N ILE A 67 -8.70 -3.08 -2.41
CA ILE A 67 -8.93 -1.88 -3.20
C ILE A 67 -8.13 -2.01 -4.50
N VAL A 68 -8.83 -2.00 -5.62
CA VAL A 68 -8.28 -2.20 -6.96
C VAL A 68 -8.48 -0.93 -7.77
N GLY A 69 -7.39 -0.39 -8.32
CA GLY A 69 -7.42 0.92 -8.98
C GLY A 69 -7.08 0.89 -10.47
N ASP A 70 -7.79 1.68 -11.26
CA ASP A 70 -7.36 2.07 -12.61
C ASP A 70 -6.43 3.30 -12.57
N SER A 71 -5.95 3.78 -13.72
CA SER A 71 -5.12 4.98 -13.87
C SER A 71 -5.93 6.26 -13.64
N THR A 72 -6.31 6.50 -12.39
CA THR A 72 -7.13 7.65 -11.94
C THR A 72 -6.35 8.54 -10.98
N ARG A 73 -6.78 9.81 -10.85
CA ARG A 73 -6.22 10.78 -9.90
C ARG A 73 -6.14 10.24 -8.47
N ILE A 74 -7.22 9.59 -7.99
CA ILE A 74 -7.27 9.01 -6.64
C ILE A 74 -6.22 7.91 -6.47
N VAL A 75 -6.01 7.09 -7.50
CA VAL A 75 -5.01 6.02 -7.47
C VAL A 75 -3.59 6.58 -7.49
N TYR A 76 -3.33 7.65 -8.24
CA TYR A 76 -2.03 8.34 -8.20
C TYR A 76 -1.77 8.95 -6.82
N ALA A 77 -2.76 9.58 -6.18
CA ALA A 77 -2.65 10.02 -4.80
C ALA A 77 -2.38 8.84 -3.85
N GLY A 78 -3.06 7.71 -4.06
CA GLY A 78 -2.86 6.49 -3.29
C GLY A 78 -1.42 5.96 -3.35
N ASN A 79 -0.78 5.98 -4.52
CA ASN A 79 0.61 5.57 -4.64
C ASN A 79 1.60 6.48 -3.90
N VAL A 80 1.20 7.71 -3.58
CA VAL A 80 2.03 8.66 -2.81
C VAL A 80 1.88 8.45 -1.31
N GLY A 81 0.66 8.24 -0.82
CA GLY A 81 0.39 8.35 0.63
C GLY A 81 -0.56 7.32 1.24
N PHE A 82 -1.16 6.42 0.46
CA PHE A 82 -2.13 5.47 1.02
C PHE A 82 -1.43 4.28 1.67
N ALA A 83 -1.80 4.03 2.93
CA ALA A 83 -1.38 2.86 3.68
C ALA A 83 -2.52 1.85 3.78
N ALA A 84 -2.42 0.77 3.01
CA ALA A 84 -3.36 -0.35 3.08
C ALA A 84 -3.23 -1.09 4.42
N SER A 85 -4.35 -1.63 4.91
CA SER A 85 -4.43 -2.34 6.20
C SER A 85 -3.59 -3.62 6.26
N ARG A 86 -3.37 -4.27 5.12
CA ARG A 86 -2.62 -5.53 5.02
C ARG A 86 -2.05 -5.78 3.62
N PRO A 87 -1.10 -6.70 3.47
CA PRO A 87 -0.59 -7.10 2.16
C PRO A 87 -1.71 -7.56 1.23
N ARG A 88 -1.56 -7.29 -0.08
CA ARG A 88 -2.54 -7.65 -1.12
C ARG A 88 -3.92 -7.02 -0.91
N SER A 89 -3.96 -5.82 -0.35
CA SER A 89 -5.18 -5.00 -0.23
C SER A 89 -5.17 -3.72 -1.08
N TRP A 90 -4.06 -3.43 -1.76
CA TRP A 90 -3.92 -2.31 -2.69
C TRP A 90 -3.12 -2.76 -3.89
N PHE A 91 -3.73 -2.73 -5.07
CA PHE A 91 -3.06 -2.99 -6.35
C PHE A 91 -3.78 -2.25 -7.47
N ASN A 92 -3.03 -1.75 -8.43
CA ASN A 92 -3.57 -0.83 -9.43
C ASN A 92 -2.77 -0.85 -10.74
N ALA A 93 -3.38 -0.23 -11.76
CA ALA A 93 -2.83 -0.13 -13.10
C ALA A 93 -1.68 0.87 -13.24
N SER A 94 -1.54 1.83 -12.31
CA SER A 94 -0.60 2.95 -12.43
C SER A 94 0.83 2.62 -12.00
N VAL A 95 1.10 1.35 -11.68
CA VAL A 95 2.45 0.80 -11.51
C VAL A 95 2.76 -0.19 -12.64
N GLY A 96 3.91 -0.05 -13.29
CA GLY A 96 4.30 -0.90 -14.42
C GLY A 96 3.80 -0.39 -15.78
N PHE A 97 2.95 -1.16 -16.47
CA PHE A 97 2.58 -0.89 -17.88
C PHE A 97 1.51 0.21 -18.06
N GLY A 98 0.67 0.50 -17.06
CA GLY A 98 -0.27 1.63 -17.17
C GLY A 98 -1.52 1.39 -18.01
N SER A 99 -2.07 0.17 -18.08
CA SER A 99 -3.21 -0.14 -18.96
C SER A 99 -4.54 0.39 -18.43
N LEU A 100 -5.20 1.26 -19.21
CA LEU A 100 -6.58 1.67 -18.98
C LEU A 100 -7.53 0.47 -19.09
N GLY A 101 -8.56 0.42 -18.24
CA GLY A 101 -9.54 -0.67 -18.19
C GLY A 101 -9.07 -1.88 -17.36
N TYR A 102 -7.97 -1.76 -16.62
CA TYR A 102 -7.46 -2.81 -15.73
C TYR A 102 -8.36 -3.00 -14.49
N GLY A 103 -8.90 -1.90 -13.95
CA GLY A 103 -9.50 -1.89 -12.61
C GLY A 103 -10.62 -2.91 -12.44
N LEU A 104 -11.60 -2.89 -13.36
CA LEU A 104 -12.78 -3.75 -13.29
C LEU A 104 -12.46 -5.26 -13.41
N PRO A 105 -11.75 -5.76 -14.44
CA PRO A 105 -11.43 -7.17 -14.53
C PRO A 105 -10.51 -7.65 -13.40
N ALA A 106 -9.60 -6.79 -12.92
CA ALA A 106 -8.76 -7.11 -11.76
C ALA A 106 -9.59 -7.21 -10.47
N ALA A 107 -10.60 -6.36 -10.28
CA ALA A 107 -11.52 -6.44 -9.15
C ALA A 107 -12.37 -7.73 -9.19
N VAL A 108 -12.83 -8.14 -10.37
CA VAL A 108 -13.50 -9.44 -10.54
C VAL A 108 -12.57 -10.59 -10.15
N GLY A 109 -11.33 -10.58 -10.64
CA GLY A 109 -10.33 -11.58 -10.27
C GLY A 109 -10.02 -11.60 -8.77
N ALA A 110 -9.98 -10.43 -8.12
CA ALA A 110 -9.79 -10.30 -6.68
C ALA A 110 -10.92 -10.97 -5.89
N SER A 111 -12.17 -10.72 -6.30
CA SER A 111 -13.36 -11.30 -5.66
C SER A 111 -13.42 -12.82 -5.82
N LEU A 112 -12.99 -13.34 -6.98
CA LEU A 112 -12.91 -14.79 -7.22
C LEU A 112 -11.75 -15.44 -6.46
N GLY A 113 -10.61 -14.74 -6.34
CA GLY A 113 -9.40 -15.26 -5.68
C GLY A 113 -9.52 -15.33 -4.16
N ASP A 114 -10.33 -14.46 -3.55
CA ASP A 114 -10.67 -14.51 -2.13
C ASP A 114 -12.11 -14.04 -1.88
N PRO A 115 -13.10 -14.95 -2.00
CA PRO A 115 -14.51 -14.61 -1.82
C PRO A 115 -14.89 -14.16 -0.41
N SER A 116 -14.00 -14.32 0.58
CA SER A 116 -14.24 -13.91 1.96
C SER A 116 -14.09 -12.40 2.17
N ARG A 117 -13.51 -11.69 1.19
CA ARG A 117 -13.14 -10.28 1.30
C ARG A 117 -14.03 -9.39 0.41
N PRO A 118 -14.44 -8.22 0.92
CA PRO A 118 -14.99 -7.17 0.07
C PRO A 118 -13.96 -6.74 -0.99
N VAL A 119 -14.44 -6.28 -2.15
CA VAL A 119 -13.60 -5.69 -3.19
C VAL A 119 -14.16 -4.33 -3.57
N VAL A 120 -13.29 -3.32 -3.65
CA VAL A 120 -13.63 -1.96 -4.08
C VAL A 120 -12.86 -1.65 -5.35
N CYS A 121 -13.57 -1.38 -6.44
CA CYS A 121 -12.97 -0.96 -7.70
C CYS A 121 -13.01 0.57 -7.82
N ILE A 122 -11.85 1.20 -7.98
CA ILE A 122 -11.71 2.62 -8.30
C ILE A 122 -11.49 2.73 -9.81
N ALA A 123 -12.60 2.93 -10.53
CA ALA A 123 -12.61 3.15 -11.97
C ALA A 123 -12.65 4.65 -12.31
N GLY A 124 -12.12 5.00 -13.48
CA GLY A 124 -12.26 6.34 -14.04
C GLY A 124 -13.59 6.50 -14.76
N ASP A 125 -13.82 7.67 -15.34
CA ASP A 125 -14.92 7.90 -16.27
C ASP A 125 -14.64 7.37 -17.68
N GLY A 126 -13.35 7.27 -18.05
CA GLY A 126 -12.90 6.73 -19.33
C GLY A 126 -12.67 5.21 -19.38
N GLY A 127 -12.98 4.46 -18.30
CA GLY A 127 -12.71 3.02 -18.17
C GLY A 127 -13.78 2.29 -17.39
#